data_AF-A0A4S8PC69-F1
#
_entry.id   AF-A0A4S8PC69-F1
#
_cell.length_a   1.000
_cell.length_b   1.000
_cell.length_c   1.000
_cell.angle_alpha   90.00
_cell.angle_beta   90.00
_cell.angle_gamma   90.00
#
_symmetry.space_group_name_H-M   'P 1'
#
loop_
_entity.id
_entity.type
_entity.pdbx_description
1 polymer ?
#
loop_
_entity_poly.entity_id
_entity_poly.type
_entity_poly.pdbx_seq_one_letter_code
_entity_poly.pdbx_strand_id
1 'polypeptide(L)'
;MSAPKPTRRVPAALAYAIRDRDDSRCVGCGDRVDGDLYQTWAIGRRIPSAPRGTPATDPRIVLPSNLILLCGYNAGCHRAIVAHPNEARARGLRLWRSQNPLTVPVLAWTGAARGAVTLASHVTPFYVDNAGIRAVVDRRPNPLATAGRRA
;
A
#
# COMPACT_ATOMS: atom_id res chain seq x y z
N MET A 1 -9.15 -26.51 23.75
CA MET A 1 -9.24 -25.03 23.63
C MET A 1 -8.90 -24.67 22.19
N SER A 2 -9.88 -24.29 21.36
CA SER A 2 -9.60 -23.94 19.96
C SER A 2 -8.85 -22.62 19.87
N ALA A 3 -7.77 -22.58 19.08
CA ALA A 3 -7.02 -21.36 18.83
C ALA A 3 -7.95 -20.26 18.29
N PRO A 4 -7.76 -18.99 18.69
CA PRO A 4 -8.58 -17.89 18.20
C PRO A 4 -8.47 -17.81 16.67
N LYS A 5 -9.63 -17.73 16.01
CA LYS A 5 -9.72 -17.64 14.55
C LYS A 5 -8.96 -16.37 14.11
N PRO A 6 -8.00 -16.45 13.18
CA PRO A 6 -7.23 -15.29 12.77
C PRO A 6 -8.17 -14.22 12.22
N THR A 7 -8.24 -13.07 12.91
CA THR A 7 -9.06 -11.95 12.46
C THR A 7 -8.47 -11.42 11.16
N ARG A 8 -9.31 -11.25 10.14
CA ARG A 8 -8.89 -10.67 8.86
C ARG A 8 -8.41 -9.21 9.01
N ARG A 9 -8.70 -8.58 10.15
CA ARG A 9 -8.27 -7.22 10.49
C ARG A 9 -6.79 -7.22 10.92
N VAL A 10 -6.11 -6.12 10.63
CA VAL A 10 -4.75 -5.88 11.12
C VAL A 10 -4.87 -5.51 12.60
N PRO A 11 -4.01 -6.04 13.50
CA PRO A 11 -4.00 -5.61 14.90
C PRO A 11 -3.92 -4.09 15.02
N ALA A 12 -4.67 -3.49 15.95
CA ALA A 12 -4.77 -2.03 16.05
C ALA A 12 -3.40 -1.37 16.21
N ALA A 13 -2.52 -1.90 17.06
CA ALA A 13 -1.17 -1.39 17.26
C ALA A 13 -0.36 -1.33 15.95
N LEU A 14 -0.45 -2.39 15.12
CA LEU A 14 0.21 -2.41 13.81
C LEU A 14 -0.44 -1.41 12.84
N ALA A 15 -1.76 -1.27 12.88
CA ALA A 15 -2.45 -0.28 12.04
C ALA A 15 -2.02 1.16 12.37
N TYR A 16 -1.87 1.49 13.66
CA TYR A 16 -1.37 2.80 14.09
C TYR A 16 0.11 3.00 13.72
N ALA A 17 0.97 1.99 13.90
CA ALA A 17 2.36 2.07 13.45
C ALA A 17 2.48 2.35 11.94
N ILE A 18 1.63 1.73 11.11
CA ILE A 18 1.57 2.00 9.67
C ILE A 18 1.03 3.40 9.37
N ARG A 19 0.06 3.88 10.16
CA ARG A 19 -0.45 5.24 10.02
C ARG A 19 0.63 6.28 10.30
N ASP A 20 1.40 6.10 11.38
CA ASP A 20 2.49 7.00 11.76
C ASP A 20 3.61 6.97 10.72
N ARG A 21 3.99 5.77 10.25
CA ARG A 21 4.91 5.55 9.13
C ARG A 21 4.53 6.35 7.88
N ASP A 22 3.24 6.37 7.56
CA ASP A 22 2.72 7.02 6.35
C ASP A 22 2.39 8.52 6.59
N ASP A 23 2.81 9.11 7.72
CA ASP A 23 2.53 10.50 8.15
C ASP A 23 1.03 10.83 8.19
N SER A 24 0.22 9.84 8.59
CA SER A 24 -1.24 9.92 8.51
C SER A 24 -1.74 10.36 7.13
N ARG A 25 -1.07 9.95 6.04
CA ARG A 25 -1.51 10.25 4.66
C ARG A 25 -1.85 8.99 3.89
N CYS A 26 -3.00 9.03 3.23
CA CYS A 26 -3.43 7.99 2.32
C CYS A 26 -2.39 7.78 1.22
N VAL A 27 -1.89 6.57 1.07
CA VAL A 27 -0.94 6.21 0.01
C VAL A 27 -1.58 6.31 -1.38
N GLY A 28 -2.90 6.17 -1.47
CA GLY A 28 -3.63 6.25 -2.73
C GLY A 28 -3.78 7.68 -3.29
N CYS A 29 -4.14 8.65 -2.45
CA CYS A 29 -4.45 10.02 -2.89
C CYS A 29 -3.60 11.12 -2.24
N GLY A 30 -2.84 10.82 -1.19
CA GLY A 30 -2.03 11.80 -0.44
C GLY A 30 -2.80 12.56 0.64
N ASP A 31 -4.13 12.43 0.70
CA ASP A 31 -4.96 13.11 1.70
C ASP A 31 -4.61 12.66 3.12
N ARG A 32 -4.68 13.61 4.05
CA ARG A 32 -4.54 13.31 5.47
C ARG A 32 -5.73 12.47 5.91
N VAL A 33 -5.46 11.44 6.71
CA VAL A 33 -6.49 10.64 7.37
C VAL A 33 -6.53 10.98 8.85
N ASP A 34 -7.73 11.16 9.36
CA ASP A 34 -8.05 11.42 10.75
C ASP A 34 -9.21 10.52 11.20
N GLY A 35 -9.57 10.58 12.49
CA GLY A 35 -10.63 9.76 13.06
C GLY A 35 -10.28 8.28 13.23
N ASP A 36 -11.33 7.45 13.19
CA ASP A 36 -11.31 6.07 13.67
C ASP A 36 -10.92 5.03 12.61
N LEU A 37 -10.07 4.09 13.03
CA LEU A 37 -9.70 2.91 12.23
C LEU A 37 -10.96 2.11 11.83
N TYR A 38 -11.04 1.78 10.55
CA TYR A 38 -12.16 1.10 9.87
C TYR A 38 -13.46 1.93 9.76
N GLN A 39 -13.42 3.22 10.05
CA GLN A 39 -14.49 4.15 9.70
C GLN A 39 -14.01 5.12 8.62
N THR A 40 -13.04 5.94 8.97
CA THR A 40 -12.51 7.02 8.12
C THR A 40 -11.24 6.63 7.39
N TRP A 41 -10.53 5.59 7.86
CA TRP A 41 -9.34 5.03 7.20
C TRP A 41 -9.18 3.55 7.53
N ALA A 42 -8.39 2.85 6.73
CA ALA A 42 -8.10 1.44 6.95
C ALA A 42 -6.74 1.04 6.37
N ILE A 43 -6.23 -0.09 6.86
CA ILE A 43 -5.04 -0.71 6.30
C ILE A 43 -5.43 -1.60 5.12
N GLY A 44 -4.99 -1.20 3.94
CA GLY A 44 -5.04 -2.01 2.73
C GLY A 44 -3.93 -3.03 2.72
N ARG A 45 -4.24 -4.25 2.27
CA ARG A 45 -3.21 -5.25 1.94
C ARG A 45 -2.96 -5.25 0.44
N ARG A 46 -1.70 -5.12 0.05
CA ARG A 46 -1.28 -5.13 -1.35
C ARG A 46 -1.43 -6.54 -1.94
N ILE A 47 -0.87 -7.55 -1.27
CA ILE A 47 -1.13 -8.96 -1.51
C ILE A 47 -2.40 -9.36 -0.75
N PRO A 48 -3.45 -9.83 -1.45
CA PRO A 48 -4.69 -10.25 -0.80
C PRO A 48 -4.48 -11.51 0.04
N SER A 49 -5.10 -11.54 1.21
CA SER A 49 -5.14 -12.73 2.07
C SER A 49 -5.77 -13.94 1.35
N ALA A 50 -5.50 -15.14 1.86
CA ALA A 50 -6.12 -16.36 1.35
C ALA A 50 -7.66 -16.28 1.36
N PRO A 51 -8.33 -17.06 0.49
CA PRO A 51 -9.78 -17.24 0.54
C PRO A 51 -10.24 -17.62 1.95
N ARG A 52 -11.50 -17.32 2.27
CA ARG A 52 -12.09 -17.64 3.58
C ARG A 52 -11.95 -19.14 3.86
N GLY A 53 -11.37 -19.49 5.00
CA GLY A 53 -11.18 -20.89 5.42
C GLY A 53 -9.82 -21.49 5.06
N THR A 54 -9.03 -20.83 4.20
CA THR A 54 -7.66 -21.26 3.92
C THR A 54 -6.70 -20.56 4.88
N PRO A 55 -5.82 -21.30 5.59
CA PRO A 55 -4.77 -20.70 6.40
C PRO A 55 -3.94 -19.74 5.55
N ALA A 56 -3.74 -18.52 6.04
CA ALA A 56 -2.80 -17.60 5.45
C ALA A 56 -1.38 -18.09 5.82
N THR A 57 -0.81 -18.98 5.03
CA THR A 57 0.54 -19.55 5.25
C THR A 57 1.66 -18.62 4.77
N ASP A 58 1.32 -17.59 3.98
CA ASP A 58 2.29 -16.65 3.45
C ASP A 58 2.61 -15.57 4.49
N PRO A 59 3.83 -15.57 5.08
CA PRO A 59 4.21 -14.61 6.11
C PRO A 59 4.24 -13.17 5.59
N ARG A 60 4.36 -12.98 4.26
CA ARG A 60 4.38 -11.65 3.64
C ARG A 60 3.08 -10.89 3.81
N ILE A 61 1.97 -11.57 4.11
CA ILE A 61 0.63 -10.96 4.23
C ILE A 61 0.56 -9.92 5.35
N VAL A 62 1.33 -10.11 6.42
CA VAL A 62 1.33 -9.23 7.61
C VAL A 62 2.55 -8.32 7.69
N LEU A 63 3.49 -8.41 6.75
CA LEU A 63 4.69 -7.56 6.75
C LEU A 63 4.32 -6.10 6.46
N PRO A 64 4.98 -5.12 7.11
CA PRO A 64 4.75 -3.71 6.87
C PRO A 64 4.81 -3.30 5.39
N SER A 65 5.72 -3.87 4.58
CA SER A 65 5.79 -3.61 3.12
C SER A 65 4.52 -3.99 2.35
N ASN A 66 3.75 -4.94 2.87
CA ASN A 66 2.47 -5.36 2.29
C ASN A 66 1.27 -4.52 2.77
N LEU A 67 1.47 -3.69 3.79
CA LEU A 67 0.43 -2.88 4.42
C LEU A 67 0.58 -1.42 4.00
N ILE A 68 -0.54 -0.82 3.58
CA ILE A 68 -0.60 0.59 3.17
C ILE A 68 -1.76 1.30 3.85
N LEU A 69 -1.54 2.55 4.25
CA LEU A 69 -2.60 3.41 4.77
C LEU A 69 -3.49 3.92 3.64
N LEU A 70 -4.81 3.71 3.75
CA LEU A 70 -5.79 4.20 2.78
C LEU A 70 -6.92 4.95 3.48
N CYS A 71 -7.39 6.03 2.84
CA CYS A 71 -8.58 6.76 3.28
C CYS A 71 -9.86 5.96 2.97
N GLY A 72 -10.84 6.15 3.85
CA GLY A 72 -12.11 5.44 3.89
C GLY A 72 -11.96 3.97 4.26
N TYR A 73 -13.05 3.36 4.75
CA TYR A 73 -13.18 1.90 4.81
C TYR A 73 -14.19 1.40 3.76
N ASN A 74 -15.38 2.01 3.74
CA ASN A 74 -16.45 1.74 2.79
C ASN A 74 -16.55 2.79 1.66
N ALA A 75 -15.59 3.70 1.59
CA ALA A 75 -15.45 4.77 0.61
C ALA A 75 -13.96 5.05 0.34
N GLY A 76 -13.66 6.06 -0.46
CA GLY A 76 -12.29 6.52 -0.71
C GLY A 76 -11.38 5.48 -1.38
N CYS A 77 -10.07 5.65 -1.21
CA CYS A 77 -9.08 4.80 -1.86
C CYS A 77 -9.16 3.34 -1.41
N HIS A 78 -9.55 3.06 -0.16
CA HIS A 78 -9.69 1.68 0.32
C HIS A 78 -10.74 0.90 -0.47
N ARG A 79 -11.91 1.49 -0.74
CA ARG A 79 -12.93 0.86 -1.58
C ARG A 79 -12.48 0.81 -3.05
N ALA A 80 -11.86 1.88 -3.54
CA ALA A 80 -11.41 1.96 -4.93
C ALA A 80 -10.43 0.83 -5.31
N ILE A 81 -9.48 0.47 -4.45
CA ILE A 81 -8.52 -0.61 -4.75
C ILE A 81 -9.16 -2.02 -4.79
N VAL A 82 -10.35 -2.17 -4.21
CA VAL A 82 -11.14 -3.39 -4.26
C VAL A 82 -12.01 -3.41 -5.52
N ALA A 83 -12.63 -2.28 -5.85
CA ALA A 83 -13.49 -2.12 -7.02
C ALA A 83 -12.71 -2.12 -8.36
N HIS A 84 -11.50 -1.55 -8.37
CA HIS A 84 -10.68 -1.36 -9.58
C HIS A 84 -9.31 -2.05 -9.44
N PRO A 85 -9.27 -3.40 -9.39
CA PRO A 85 -8.05 -4.13 -9.08
C PRO A 85 -6.95 -3.98 -10.14
N ASN A 86 -7.31 -3.73 -11.41
CA ASN A 86 -6.32 -3.55 -12.48
C ASN A 86 -5.59 -2.20 -12.35
N GLU A 87 -6.33 -1.12 -12.13
CA GLU A 87 -5.76 0.20 -11.85
C GLU A 87 -4.93 0.19 -10.56
N ALA A 88 -5.43 -0.47 -9.51
CA ALA A 88 -4.69 -0.62 -8.26
C ALA A 88 -3.36 -1.37 -8.44
N ARG A 89 -3.32 -2.39 -9.32
CA ARG A 89 -2.08 -3.10 -9.66
C ARG A 89 -1.12 -2.26 -10.49
N ALA A 90 -1.63 -1.53 -11.49
CA ALA A 90 -0.81 -0.61 -12.28
C ALA A 90 -0.10 0.43 -11.40
N ARG A 91 -0.72 0.80 -10.27
CA ARG A 91 -0.17 1.73 -9.28
C ARG A 91 0.61 1.06 -8.13
N GLY A 92 0.72 -0.26 -8.12
CA GLY A 92 1.37 -1.01 -7.03
C GLY A 92 0.61 -1.00 -5.69
N LEU A 93 -0.61 -0.44 -5.63
CA LEU A 93 -1.48 -0.46 -4.45
C LEU A 93 -2.08 -1.85 -4.19
N ARG A 94 -2.09 -2.70 -5.21
CA ARG A 94 -2.45 -4.12 -5.15
C ARG A 94 -1.42 -4.93 -5.90
N LEU A 95 -1.20 -6.17 -5.48
CA LEU A 95 -0.19 -7.06 -6.03
C LEU A 95 -0.77 -8.44 -6.33
N TRP A 96 -0.15 -9.11 -7.29
CA TRP A 96 -0.27 -10.55 -7.49
C TRP A 96 0.45 -11.28 -6.35
N ARG A 97 0.02 -12.51 -6.04
CA ARG A 97 0.68 -13.34 -5.01
C ARG A 97 2.15 -13.66 -5.31
N SER A 98 2.50 -13.73 -6.60
CA SER A 98 3.87 -13.96 -7.06
C SER A 98 4.78 -12.76 -6.89
N GLN A 99 4.22 -11.56 -6.71
CA GLN A 99 5.02 -10.34 -6.57
C GLN A 99 5.55 -10.18 -5.14
N ASN A 100 6.67 -9.46 -5.02
CA ASN A 100 7.27 -9.11 -3.75
C ASN A 100 6.94 -7.64 -3.44
N PRO A 101 6.27 -7.33 -2.31
CA PRO A 101 5.93 -5.96 -1.95
C PRO A 101 7.16 -5.07 -1.72
N LEU A 102 8.33 -5.66 -1.45
CA LEU A 102 9.59 -4.93 -1.30
C LEU A 102 10.17 -4.43 -2.63
N THR A 103 9.87 -5.09 -3.74
CA THR A 103 10.47 -4.77 -5.04
C THR A 103 9.51 -4.06 -5.97
N VAL A 104 8.20 -4.16 -5.73
CA VAL A 104 7.19 -3.41 -6.47
C VAL A 104 6.94 -2.06 -5.77
N PRO A 105 7.29 -0.91 -6.37
CA PRO A 105 7.03 0.39 -5.77
C PRO A 105 5.54 0.71 -5.72
N VAL A 106 5.17 1.73 -4.94
CA VAL A 106 3.83 2.30 -4.97
C VAL A 106 3.87 3.64 -5.71
N LEU A 107 3.07 3.74 -6.77
CA LEU A 107 2.88 4.98 -7.51
C LEU A 107 1.82 5.82 -6.79
N ALA A 108 2.28 6.49 -5.75
CA ALA A 108 1.48 7.31 -4.88
C ALA A 108 1.63 8.80 -5.24
N TRP A 109 0.62 9.58 -4.86
CA TRP A 109 0.62 11.02 -5.04
C TRP A 109 1.25 11.67 -3.80
N THR A 110 2.29 12.48 -4.00
CA THR A 110 2.81 13.39 -2.98
C THR A 110 2.77 14.80 -3.55
N GLY A 111 1.76 15.56 -3.16
CA GLY A 111 1.53 16.92 -3.64
C GLY A 111 0.36 17.52 -2.87
N ALA A 112 0.46 18.81 -2.55
CA ALA A 112 -0.46 19.52 -1.66
C ALA A 112 -1.93 19.17 -1.94
N ALA A 113 -2.65 18.81 -0.88
CA ALA A 113 -4.08 18.60 -0.93
C ALA A 113 -4.76 19.85 -1.52
N ARG A 114 -5.51 19.67 -2.61
CA ARG A 114 -6.89 20.15 -2.82
C ARG A 114 -7.26 20.02 -4.29
N GLY A 115 -8.43 19.42 -4.53
CA GLY A 115 -9.35 19.78 -5.60
C GLY A 115 -8.87 19.55 -7.03
N ALA A 116 -9.66 18.80 -7.78
CA ALA A 116 -9.47 18.47 -9.19
C ALA A 116 -8.35 17.46 -9.47
N VAL A 117 -8.80 16.25 -9.80
CA VAL A 117 -8.09 15.30 -10.65
C VAL A 117 -7.62 16.05 -11.90
N THR A 118 -6.39 16.57 -11.87
CA THR A 118 -5.72 17.11 -13.06
C THR A 118 -4.50 16.25 -13.28
N LEU A 119 -4.53 15.47 -14.36
CA LEU A 119 -3.58 14.40 -14.73
C LEU A 119 -2.14 14.85 -15.03
N ALA A 120 -1.75 16.07 -14.67
CA ALA A 120 -0.50 16.69 -15.14
C ALA A 120 0.48 17.14 -14.05
N SER A 121 0.17 17.00 -12.75
CA SER A 121 1.00 17.64 -11.71
C SER A 121 1.44 16.64 -10.63
N HIS A 122 2.68 16.15 -10.79
CA HIS A 122 3.54 15.55 -9.75
C HIS A 122 3.08 14.19 -9.17
N VAL A 123 3.14 13.14 -9.99
CA VAL A 123 3.28 11.77 -9.47
C VAL A 123 4.75 11.56 -9.12
N THR A 124 5.07 11.55 -7.82
CA THR A 124 6.38 11.14 -7.33
C THR A 124 6.26 9.71 -6.83
N PRO A 125 6.73 8.71 -7.59
CA PRO A 125 6.75 7.35 -7.09
C PRO A 125 7.64 7.27 -5.86
N PHE A 126 7.21 6.54 -4.84
CA PHE A 126 8.03 6.25 -3.68
C PHE A 126 8.00 4.77 -3.34
N TYR A 127 9.12 4.28 -2.81
CA TYR A 127 9.16 2.98 -2.17
C TYR A 127 8.58 3.12 -0.76
N VAL A 128 7.84 2.10 -0.34
CA VAL A 128 7.54 1.86 1.06
C VAL A 128 8.28 0.58 1.40
N ASP A 129 9.47 0.71 1.98
CA ASP A 129 10.20 -0.45 2.47
C ASP A 129 9.63 -0.95 3.82
N ASN A 130 10.17 -2.05 4.34
CA ASN A 130 9.78 -2.60 5.64
C ASN A 130 10.11 -1.67 6.82
N ALA A 131 11.00 -0.68 6.64
CA ALA A 131 11.41 0.26 7.67
C ALA A 131 10.58 1.55 7.68
N GLY A 132 9.70 1.73 6.69
CA GLY A 132 8.88 2.94 6.59
C GLY A 132 9.53 4.12 5.92
N ILE A 133 10.65 3.90 5.26
CA ILE A 133 11.34 4.97 4.54
C ILE A 133 10.58 5.19 3.23
N ARG A 134 9.98 6.37 3.10
CA ARG A 134 9.53 6.91 1.81
C ARG A 134 10.77 7.35 1.02
N ALA A 135 11.41 6.41 0.34
CA ALA A 135 12.43 6.78 -0.64
C ALA A 135 11.70 7.20 -1.91
N VAL A 136 11.72 8.51 -2.21
CA VAL A 136 11.37 9.00 -3.55
C VAL A 136 12.19 8.21 -4.55
N VAL A 137 11.55 7.66 -5.57
CA VAL A 137 12.27 7.15 -6.74
C VAL A 137 12.83 8.39 -7.43
N ASP A 138 14.07 8.77 -7.10
CA ASP A 138 14.82 9.67 -7.95
C ASP A 138 14.82 9.02 -9.35
N ARG A 139 14.53 9.78 -10.40
CA ARG A 139 14.43 9.28 -11.79
C ARG A 139 15.80 8.83 -12.34
N ARG A 140 16.75 8.46 -11.49
CA ARG A 140 17.98 7.84 -11.94
C ARG A 140 17.65 6.41 -12.38
N PRO A 141 17.99 6.02 -13.62
CA PRO A 141 17.83 4.64 -14.04
C PRO A 141 18.56 3.74 -13.05
N ASN A 142 17.90 2.63 -12.66
CA ASN A 142 18.48 1.59 -11.84
C ASN A 142 19.86 1.22 -12.40
N PRO A 143 20.99 1.46 -11.69
CA PRO A 143 22.32 1.14 -12.21
C PRO A 143 22.49 -0.36 -12.48
N LEU A 144 21.66 -1.22 -11.86
CA LEU A 144 21.64 -2.66 -12.10
C LEU A 144 20.90 -3.07 -13.39
N ALA A 145 20.13 -2.18 -14.03
CA ALA A 145 19.48 -2.47 -15.31
C ALA A 145 20.41 -2.29 -16.54
N THR A 146 21.61 -1.73 -16.33
CA THR A 146 22.58 -1.45 -17.42
C THR A 146 23.66 -2.52 -17.56
N ALA A 147 23.73 -3.50 -16.64
CA ALA A 147 24.79 -4.52 -16.64
C ALA A 147 24.54 -5.71 -17.59
N GLY A 148 23.51 -5.65 -18.46
CA GLY A 148 23.09 -6.77 -19.30
C GLY A 148 23.21 -6.58 -20.82
N ARG A 149 23.93 -5.56 -21.31
CA ARG A 149 24.16 -5.38 -22.76
C ARG A 149 25.61 -5.02 -23.08
N ARG A 150 26.47 -6.04 -23.00
CA ARG A 150 27.69 -6.26 -23.79
C ARG A 150 27.77 -7.79 -23.90
N ALA A 151 27.94 -8.44 -25.05
CA ALA A 151 28.40 -8.07 -26.38
C ALA A 151 27.55 -8.78 -27.45
#